data_AF-A0A5C5V7W0-F1
#
_entry.id   AF-A0A5C5V7W0-F1
#
_cell.length_a   1.000
_cell.length_b   1.000
_cell.length_c   1.000
_cell.angle_alpha   90.00
_cell.angle_beta   90.00
_cell.angle_gamma   90.00
#
_symmetry.space_group_name_H-M   'P 1'
#
loop_
_entity.id
_entity.type
_entity.pdbx_description
1 polymer ?
#
loop_
_entity_poly.entity_id
_entity_poly.type
_entity_poly.pdbx_seq_one_letter_code
_entity_poly.pdbx_strand_id
1 'polypeptide(L)'
;MNRNVLVLAPIASLLLLVAAQASFGQDVMQPARLQPSRLPTTSPYLLLGSSRYDPALSYYRIVRPENQIRQAYNNQSRRITQLRDEVNKQQREINQAESSLLSPTGHRSMFQNLGGYFGGGNLQGGGLGIGR
;
A
#
# COMPACT_ATOMS: atom_id res chain seq x y z
N MET A 1 16.62 9.29 61.28
CA MET A 1 17.10 8.66 60.02
C MET A 1 18.24 7.72 60.37
N ASN A 2 18.05 6.42 60.15
CA ASN A 2 18.96 5.38 60.63
C ASN A 2 20.23 5.40 59.77
N ARG A 3 21.38 5.76 60.36
CA ARG A 3 22.70 5.83 59.70
C ARG A 3 23.05 4.56 58.91
N ASN A 4 22.50 3.41 59.30
CA ASN A 4 22.68 2.12 58.63
C ASN A 4 22.11 2.09 57.20
N VAL A 5 21.02 2.83 56.94
CA VAL A 5 20.38 2.88 55.60
C VAL A 5 21.25 3.66 54.61
N LEU A 6 21.99 4.66 55.10
CA LEU A 6 22.86 5.52 54.29
C LEU A 6 24.14 4.80 53.84
N VAL A 7 24.59 3.80 54.61
CA VAL A 7 25.78 2.97 54.28
C VAL A 7 25.42 1.75 53.43
N LEU A 8 24.21 1.20 53.57
CA LEU A 8 23.75 0.04 52.79
C LEU A 8 23.40 0.38 51.33
N ALA A 9 22.95 1.61 51.05
CA ALA A 9 22.60 2.07 49.72
C ALA A 9 23.72 1.95 48.66
N PRO A 10 24.97 2.39 48.91
CA PRO A 10 26.05 2.25 47.92
C PRO A 10 26.51 0.80 47.71
N ILE A 11 26.34 -0.08 48.71
CA ILE A 11 26.73 -1.48 48.60
C ILE A 11 25.72 -2.24 47.71
N ALA A 12 24.43 -1.94 47.88
CA ALA A 12 23.38 -2.52 47.06
C ALA A 12 23.48 -2.10 45.58
N SER A 13 23.86 -0.85 45.30
CA SER A 13 24.06 -0.39 43.92
C SER A 13 25.31 -0.99 43.26
N LEU A 14 26.38 -1.23 44.03
CA LEU A 14 27.57 -1.93 43.53
C LEU A 14 27.26 -3.39 43.15
N LEU A 15 26.47 -4.09 43.98
CA LEU A 15 26.03 -5.47 43.72
C LEU A 15 25.17 -5.59 42.46
N LEU A 16 24.31 -4.60 42.19
CA LEU A 16 23.46 -4.57 41.00
C LEU A 16 24.27 -4.37 39.71
N LEU A 17 25.39 -3.64 39.78
CA LEU A 17 26.27 -3.42 38.64
C LEU A 17 27.07 -4.68 38.27
N VAL A 18 27.43 -5.50 39.27
CA VAL A 18 28.14 -6.78 39.06
C VAL A 18 27.23 -7.86 38.45
N ALA A 19 25.92 -7.78 38.68
CA ALA A 19 24.94 -8.71 38.10
C ALA A 19 24.56 -8.41 36.64
N ALA A 20 25.10 -7.33 36.04
CA ALA A 20 24.88 -6.98 34.64
C ALA A 20 25.68 -7.91 33.72
N GLN A 21 25.19 -9.14 33.53
CA GLN A 21 25.72 -10.04 32.52
C GLN A 21 25.37 -9.51 31.13
N ALA A 22 26.36 -9.48 30.24
CA ALA A 22 26.13 -9.14 28.84
C ALA A 22 25.21 -10.20 28.22
N SER A 23 23.99 -9.82 27.84
CA SER A 23 23.13 -10.67 27.03
C SER A 23 23.67 -10.68 25.60
N PHE A 24 24.24 -11.80 25.17
CA PHE A 24 24.51 -12.02 23.76
C PHE A 24 23.15 -12.14 23.06
N GLY A 25 22.81 -11.14 22.25
CA GLY A 25 21.67 -11.22 21.35
C GLY A 25 21.82 -12.45 20.46
N GLN A 26 20.71 -13.15 20.21
CA GLN A 26 20.70 -14.29 19.30
C GLN A 26 21.29 -13.85 17.96
N ASP A 27 22.40 -14.47 17.54
CA ASP A 27 22.88 -14.31 16.18
C ASP A 27 21.72 -14.67 15.26
N VAL A 28 21.32 -13.70 14.42
CA VAL A 28 20.33 -13.92 13.38
C VAL A 28 20.99 -14.88 12.40
N MET A 29 20.73 -16.17 12.61
CA MET A 29 21.10 -17.22 11.68
C MET A 29 20.35 -16.91 10.39
N GLN A 30 20.99 -16.19 9.47
CA GLN A 30 20.41 -15.91 8.17
C GLN A 30 20.14 -17.26 7.52
N PRO A 31 18.88 -17.56 7.15
CA PRO A 31 18.60 -18.78 6.42
C PRO A 31 19.46 -18.73 5.16
N ALA A 32 20.15 -19.85 4.88
CA ALA A 32 20.95 -19.97 3.68
C ALA A 32 20.13 -19.47 2.49
N ARG A 33 20.71 -18.58 1.67
CA ARG A 33 20.08 -18.13 0.42
C ARG A 33 19.81 -19.36 -0.43
N LEU A 34 18.59 -19.88 -0.35
CA LEU A 34 18.12 -20.94 -1.22
C LEU A 34 18.14 -20.37 -2.63
N GLN A 35 19.19 -20.69 -3.38
CA GLN A 35 19.13 -20.57 -4.83
C GLN A 35 17.91 -21.41 -5.24
N PRO A 36 16.96 -20.87 -6.02
CA PRO A 36 15.85 -21.66 -6.51
C PRO A 36 16.43 -22.73 -7.44
N SER A 37 16.77 -23.87 -6.85
CA SER A 37 17.11 -25.06 -7.59
C SER A 37 15.91 -25.32 -8.48
N ARG A 38 16.14 -25.34 -9.80
CA ARG A 38 15.16 -25.82 -10.79
C ARG A 38 14.99 -27.32 -10.57
N LEU A 39 14.46 -27.69 -9.41
CA LEU A 39 13.98 -29.02 -9.17
C LEU A 39 12.75 -29.18 -10.06
N PRO A 40 12.61 -30.32 -10.74
CA PRO A 40 11.39 -30.61 -11.48
C PRO A 40 10.19 -30.44 -10.54
N THR A 41 9.05 -30.02 -11.07
CA THR A 41 7.77 -29.93 -10.34
C THR A 41 7.35 -31.33 -9.90
N THR A 42 7.99 -31.85 -8.86
CA THR A 42 7.66 -33.14 -8.26
C THR A 42 6.41 -32.93 -7.42
N SER A 43 5.44 -33.84 -7.59
CA SER A 43 4.24 -33.82 -6.77
C SER A 43 4.64 -34.11 -5.32
N PRO A 44 4.16 -33.35 -4.33
CA PRO A 44 4.50 -33.58 -2.92
C PRO A 44 4.04 -34.97 -2.44
N TYR A 45 3.06 -35.56 -3.12
CA TYR A 45 2.53 -36.91 -2.86
C TYR A 45 3.49 -38.05 -3.22
N LEU A 46 4.54 -37.79 -4.01
CA LEU A 46 5.50 -38.82 -4.44
C LEU A 46 6.23 -39.44 -3.24
N LEU A 47 6.36 -38.69 -2.15
CA LEU A 47 6.97 -39.14 -0.89
C LEU A 47 6.10 -40.15 -0.11
N LEU A 48 4.78 -40.10 -0.29
CA LEU A 48 3.84 -40.99 0.42
C LEU A 48 3.93 -42.45 -0.03
N GLY A 49 4.37 -42.68 -1.26
CA GLY A 49 4.55 -44.03 -1.82
C GLY A 49 5.92 -44.65 -1.51
N SER A 50 6.80 -43.94 -0.80
CA SER A 50 8.14 -44.45 -0.50
C SER A 50 8.13 -45.30 0.77
N SER A 51 8.54 -46.57 0.67
CA SER A 51 8.64 -47.49 1.83
C SER A 51 9.72 -47.09 2.84
N ARG A 52 10.48 -46.02 2.58
CA ARG A 52 11.61 -45.57 3.40
C ARG A 52 11.18 -44.65 4.55
N TYR A 53 10.01 -44.03 4.46
CA TYR A 53 9.53 -43.05 5.41
C TYR A 53 8.11 -43.38 5.88
N ASP A 54 7.78 -42.94 7.08
CA ASP A 54 6.40 -43.01 7.57
C ASP A 54 5.52 -42.08 6.69
N PRO A 55 4.51 -42.63 5.99
CA PRO A 55 3.62 -41.85 5.13
C PRO A 55 2.79 -40.83 5.91
N ALA A 56 2.40 -41.13 7.16
CA ALA A 56 1.62 -40.21 7.98
C ALA A 56 2.46 -38.98 8.35
N LEU A 57 3.70 -39.19 8.79
CA LEU A 57 4.60 -38.11 9.14
C LEU A 57 4.96 -37.25 7.91
N SER A 58 5.20 -37.88 6.77
CA SER A 58 5.48 -37.22 5.49
C SER A 58 4.31 -36.33 5.03
N TYR A 59 3.08 -36.80 5.21
CA TYR A 59 1.87 -36.04 4.89
C TYR A 59 1.76 -34.76 5.71
N TYR A 60 1.90 -34.85 7.04
CA TYR A 60 1.71 -33.70 7.91
C TYR A 60 2.86 -32.68 7.84
N ARG A 61 4.08 -33.12 7.54
CA ARG A 61 5.26 -32.24 7.47
C ARG A 61 5.44 -31.56 6.12
N ILE A 62 5.07 -32.21 5.02
CA ILE A 62 5.43 -31.74 3.68
C ILE A 62 4.18 -31.47 2.85
N VAL A 63 3.32 -32.48 2.70
CA VAL A 63 2.18 -32.41 1.77
C VAL A 63 1.13 -31.40 2.23
N ARG A 64 0.74 -31.45 3.51
CA ARG A 64 -0.29 -30.56 4.05
C ARG A 64 0.13 -29.09 4.02
N PRO A 65 1.33 -28.70 4.49
CA PRO A 65 1.80 -27.31 4.38
C PRO A 65 1.90 -26.84 2.93
N GLU A 66 2.43 -27.68 2.03
CA GLU A 66 2.52 -27.35 0.60
C GLU A 66 1.14 -27.08 -0.01
N ASN A 67 0.14 -27.91 0.30
CA ASN A 67 -1.25 -27.69 -0.12
C ASN A 67 -1.81 -26.37 0.43
N GLN A 68 -1.56 -26.07 1.71
CA GLN A 68 -2.01 -24.83 2.34
C GLN A 68 -1.38 -23.59 1.68
N ILE A 69 -0.08 -23.65 1.38
CA ILE A 69 0.65 -22.58 0.70
C ILE A 69 0.09 -22.37 -0.71
N ARG A 70 -0.11 -23.45 -1.48
CA ARG A 70 -0.72 -23.37 -2.82
C ARG A 70 -2.11 -22.76 -2.80
N GLN A 71 -2.94 -23.15 -1.83
CA GLN A 71 -4.27 -22.56 -1.65
C GLN A 71 -4.18 -21.06 -1.32
N ALA A 72 -3.30 -20.67 -0.40
CA ALA A 72 -3.07 -19.27 -0.05
C ALA A 72 -2.63 -18.44 -1.27
N TYR A 73 -1.67 -18.93 -2.06
CA TYR A 73 -1.23 -18.26 -3.29
C TYR A 73 -2.35 -18.10 -4.31
N ASN A 74 -3.14 -19.14 -4.55
CA ASN A 74 -4.27 -19.08 -5.48
C ASN A 74 -5.35 -18.09 -5.03
N ASN A 75 -5.60 -18.00 -3.72
CA ASN A 75 -6.55 -17.04 -3.16
C ASN A 75 -6.00 -15.61 -3.27
N GLN A 76 -4.72 -15.41 -2.97
CA GLN A 76 -4.06 -14.12 -3.11
C GLN A 76 -4.05 -13.63 -4.56
N SER A 77 -3.72 -14.50 -5.52
CA SER A 77 -3.72 -14.18 -6.95
C SER A 77 -5.11 -13.76 -7.44
N ARG A 78 -6.16 -14.47 -7.02
CA ARG A 78 -7.55 -14.09 -7.30
C ARG A 78 -7.89 -12.72 -6.72
N ARG A 79 -7.50 -12.44 -5.47
CA ARG A 79 -7.75 -11.15 -4.81
C ARG A 79 -7.02 -10.00 -5.50
N ILE A 80 -5.78 -10.20 -5.93
CA ILE A 80 -5.02 -9.20 -6.69
C ILE A 80 -5.71 -8.90 -8.03
N THR A 81 -6.20 -9.92 -8.71
CA THR A 81 -6.92 -9.75 -9.99
C THR A 81 -8.21 -8.94 -9.78
N GLN A 82 -9.00 -9.30 -8.77
CA GLN A 82 -10.22 -8.56 -8.40
C GLN A 82 -9.93 -7.09 -8.08
N LEU A 83 -8.87 -6.81 -7.30
CA LEU A 83 -8.49 -5.44 -6.97
C LEU A 83 -8.07 -4.65 -8.22
N ARG A 84 -7.35 -5.27 -9.16
CA ARG A 84 -6.99 -4.62 -10.42
C ARG A 84 -8.22 -4.29 -11.26
N ASP A 85 -9.20 -5.20 -11.32
CA ASP A 85 -10.43 -4.99 -12.06
C ASP A 85 -11.27 -3.86 -11.44
N GLU A 86 -11.33 -3.79 -10.11
CA GLU A 86 -12.01 -2.73 -9.37
C GLU A 86 -11.37 -1.36 -9.61
N VAL A 87 -10.04 -1.26 -9.52
CA VAL A 87 -9.31 -0.02 -9.82
C VAL A 87 -9.54 0.42 -11.27
N ASN A 88 -9.48 -0.52 -12.23
CA ASN A 88 -9.74 -0.22 -13.64
C ASN A 88 -11.19 0.23 -13.88
N LYS A 89 -12.15 -0.31 -13.12
CA LYS A 89 -13.56 0.13 -13.18
C LYS A 89 -13.70 1.55 -12.64
N GLN A 90 -13.16 1.83 -11.45
CA GLN A 90 -13.19 3.16 -10.86
C GLN A 90 -12.53 4.21 -11.76
N GLN A 91 -11.39 3.89 -12.37
CA GLN A 91 -10.72 4.81 -13.30
C GLN A 91 -11.59 5.13 -14.52
N ARG A 92 -12.33 4.14 -15.05
CA ARG A 92 -13.28 4.37 -16.16
C ARG A 92 -14.44 5.25 -15.74
N GLU A 93 -14.99 5.03 -14.54
CA GLU A 93 -16.07 5.86 -13.98
C GLU A 93 -15.63 7.31 -13.78
N ILE A 94 -14.41 7.54 -13.27
CA ILE A 94 -13.82 8.89 -13.13
C ILE A 94 -13.69 9.55 -14.50
N ASN A 95 -13.09 8.88 -15.49
CA ASN A 95 -12.93 9.44 -16.84
C ASN A 95 -14.29 9.76 -17.50
N GLN A 96 -15.32 8.94 -17.25
CA GLN A 96 -16.69 9.18 -17.72
C GLN A 96 -17.35 10.35 -17.00
N ALA A 97 -17.16 10.47 -15.68
CA ALA A 97 -17.67 11.60 -14.91
C ALA A 97 -17.00 12.92 -15.33
N GLU A 98 -15.69 12.93 -15.56
CA GLU A 98 -14.97 14.10 -16.07
C GLU A 98 -15.46 14.52 -17.45
N SER A 99 -15.66 13.57 -18.36
CA SER A 99 -16.22 13.86 -19.69
C SER A 99 -17.68 14.31 -19.65
N SER A 100 -18.47 13.84 -18.67
CA SER A 100 -19.85 14.30 -18.45
C SER A 100 -19.93 15.68 -17.78
N LEU A 101 -19.00 16.01 -16.87
CA LEU A 101 -18.85 17.36 -16.30
C LEU A 101 -18.34 18.37 -17.34
N LEU A 102 -17.65 17.88 -18.37
CA LEU A 102 -17.25 18.62 -19.57
C LEU A 102 -18.31 18.63 -20.68
N SER A 103 -19.55 18.19 -20.42
CA SER A 103 -20.68 18.83 -21.06
C SER A 103 -21.03 20.07 -20.23
N PRO A 104 -20.42 21.25 -20.49
CA PRO A 104 -21.03 22.48 -20.04
C PRO A 104 -22.46 22.40 -20.54
N THR A 105 -23.44 22.62 -19.68
CA THR A 105 -24.81 22.90 -20.14
C THR A 105 -24.66 23.79 -21.36
N GLY A 106 -25.05 23.29 -22.54
CA GLY A 106 -24.62 23.81 -23.86
C GLY A 106 -25.21 25.17 -24.20
N HIS A 107 -25.36 26.02 -23.20
CA HIS A 107 -25.95 27.33 -23.21
C HIS A 107 -24.80 28.25 -22.82
N ARG A 108 -24.21 28.91 -23.82
CA ARG A 108 -23.38 30.09 -23.54
C ARG A 108 -24.26 31.05 -22.75
N SER A 109 -23.96 31.31 -21.49
CA SER A 109 -24.53 32.43 -20.76
C SER A 109 -23.98 33.71 -21.41
N MET A 110 -24.59 34.14 -22.50
CA MET A 110 -24.39 35.48 -23.01
C MET A 110 -25.15 36.40 -22.08
N PHE A 111 -24.41 37.22 -21.32
CA PHE A 111 -25.02 38.38 -20.70
C PHE A 111 -25.62 39.19 -21.83
N GLN A 112 -26.95 39.32 -21.86
CA GLN A 112 -27.63 40.29 -22.70
C GLN A 112 -27.12 41.65 -22.25
N ASN A 113 -26.04 42.10 -22.88
CA ASN A 113 -25.48 43.42 -22.64
C ASN A 113 -26.52 44.41 -23.16
N LEU A 114 -27.42 44.82 -22.26
CA LEU A 114 -28.45 45.82 -22.48
C LEU A 114 -27.84 47.24 -22.62
N GLY A 115 -26.55 47.35 -22.97
CA GLY A 115 -25.84 48.61 -23.13
C GLY A 115 -26.34 49.50 -24.26
N GLY A 116 -27.29 49.02 -25.09
CA GLY A 116 -27.94 49.80 -26.13
C GLY A 116 -29.32 50.37 -25.76
N TYR A 117 -29.94 49.97 -24.65
CA TYR A 117 -31.32 50.40 -24.34
C TYR A 117 -31.38 51.78 -23.65
N PHE A 118 -30.30 52.17 -22.97
CA PHE A 118 -30.12 53.55 -22.53
C PHE A 118 -29.25 54.24 -23.55
N GLY A 119 -29.85 54.53 -24.71
CA GLY A 119 -29.36 55.52 -25.65
C GLY A 119 -29.25 56.87 -24.94
N GLY A 120 -28.14 57.05 -24.22
CA GLY A 120 -27.67 58.32 -23.72
C GLY A 120 -27.34 59.17 -24.93
N GLY A 121 -28.34 59.90 -25.41
CA GLY A 121 -28.14 60.99 -26.34
C GLY A 121 -27.26 62.05 -25.70
N ASN A 122 -25.95 61.93 -25.90
CA ASN A 122 -25.04 63.08 -25.93
C ASN A 122 -24.95 63.48 -27.41
N LEU A 123 -25.67 64.51 -27.85
CA LEU A 123 -25.27 65.92 -27.71
C LEU A 123 -23.80 66.12 -28.08
N GLN A 124 -23.62 66.56 -29.33
CA GLN A 124 -22.86 67.76 -29.68
C GLN A 124 -21.33 67.73 -29.53
N GLY A 125 -20.66 67.99 -30.66
CA GLY A 125 -19.26 68.39 -30.75
C GLY A 125 -18.43 67.34 -31.49
N GLY A 126 -17.91 67.55 -32.69
CA GLY A 126 -17.59 68.78 -33.39
C GLY A 126 -16.20 68.60 -34.00
N GLY A 127 -16.14 68.51 -35.32
CA GLY A 127 -14.97 68.93 -36.09
C GLY A 127 -13.84 67.92 -36.35
N LEU A 128 -13.40 67.97 -37.62
CA LEU A 128 -12.06 67.70 -38.15
C LEU A 128 -11.72 66.20 -38.28
N GLY A 129 -11.69 65.58 -39.46
CA GLY A 129 -11.24 66.09 -40.75
C GLY A 129 -9.71 65.99 -40.83
N ILE A 130 -9.22 64.97 -41.55
CA ILE A 130 -8.16 65.02 -42.60
C ILE A 130 -7.71 63.59 -42.91
N GLY A 131 -7.72 63.27 -44.21
CA GLY A 131 -6.91 62.21 -44.80
C GLY A 131 -5.68 62.81 -45.50
N ARG A 132 -4.66 61.96 -45.69
CA ARG A 132 -3.30 62.19 -46.21
C ARG A 132 -2.29 62.67 -45.18
#